data_AF-A0A4R2GVZ6-F1
#
_entry.id   AF-A0A4R2GVZ6-F1
#
_cell.length_a   1.000
_cell.length_b   1.000
_cell.length_c   1.000
_cell.angle_alpha   90.00
_cell.angle_beta   90.00
_cell.angle_gamma   90.00
#
_symmetry.space_group_name_H-M   'P 1'
#
loop_
_entity.id
_entity.type
_entity.pdbx_description
1 polymer ?
#
loop_
_entity_poly.entity_id
_entity_poly.type
_entity_poly.pdbx_seq_one_letter_code
_entity_poly.pdbx_strand_id
1 'polypeptide(L)'
;MREDFWPLNTALYARDFQGNIPRFVYYFLQGIDWEKFNDKSGVPGINRNDVHRESVFVPPLDQQKQIVSVLGALDDKIELNRRMNETLEAMAQAIFRDWFVDFGPVRRKMAGVSDPVAIMGGLTPDPSRAAELAALFPDQLGDDGLPEGWRPATVGSAFNLTMGQSPPGDTYNENGDGLPFFQGRTDFGFRFPEPRKFCTHPTRTARPDDTLISVRAPVGDLNMAWEECCIGRGVAAARHKAGGKTYTYYAMKALQPDLVQFDNEGTVFGAINKKQFEQLVVVEPGDKLTSAFEALAAPLDDRLRSGAAENRTLAETRDYLLPRLMSGEVRVRDLNLENIA
;
A
#
# COMPACT_ATOMS: atom_id res chain seq x y z
N MET A 1 -13.94 -2.26 -14.39
CA MET A 1 -13.38 -1.07 -15.06
C MET A 1 -14.50 -0.06 -15.25
N ARG A 2 -14.28 1.20 -14.87
CA ARG A 2 -15.27 2.29 -15.02
C ARG A 2 -14.78 3.40 -15.97
N GLU A 3 -13.64 3.19 -16.62
CA GLU A 3 -13.00 4.15 -17.52
C GLU A 3 -12.64 3.48 -18.85
N ASP A 4 -12.56 4.29 -19.91
CA ASP A 4 -12.17 3.83 -21.24
C ASP A 4 -10.67 3.49 -21.29
N PHE A 5 -10.33 2.39 -21.95
CA PHE A 5 -8.94 1.96 -22.13
C PHE A 5 -8.75 1.26 -23.47
N TRP A 6 -7.50 1.14 -23.91
CA TRP A 6 -7.15 0.45 -25.15
C TRP A 6 -6.68 -0.98 -24.84
N PRO A 7 -7.52 -2.01 -25.06
CA PRO A 7 -7.09 -3.38 -24.82
C PRO A 7 -5.98 -3.76 -25.80
N LEU A 8 -4.98 -4.51 -25.31
CA LEU A 8 -3.98 -5.13 -26.17
C LEU A 8 -4.66 -6.12 -27.14
N ASN A 9 -4.01 -6.40 -28.27
CA ASN A 9 -4.51 -7.32 -29.30
C ASN A 9 -4.69 -8.77 -28.84
N THR A 10 -4.22 -9.12 -27.64
CA THR A 10 -4.39 -10.43 -27.00
C THR A 10 -5.59 -10.49 -26.05
N ALA A 11 -6.30 -9.38 -25.81
CA ALA A 11 -7.45 -9.35 -24.92
C ALA A 11 -8.74 -9.78 -25.64
N LEU A 12 -9.49 -10.69 -25.02
CA LEU A 12 -10.88 -11.02 -25.39
C LEU A 12 -11.83 -10.29 -24.45
N TYR A 13 -12.95 -9.80 -24.98
CA TYR A 13 -13.98 -9.11 -24.19
C TYR A 13 -15.38 -9.42 -24.71
N ALA A 14 -16.35 -9.43 -23.79
CA ALA A 14 -17.76 -9.55 -24.14
C ALA A 14 -18.29 -8.19 -24.64
N ARG A 15 -18.94 -8.19 -25.80
CA ARG A 15 -19.61 -6.99 -26.36
C ARG A 15 -21.12 -7.01 -26.17
N ASP A 16 -21.70 -8.20 -26.22
CA ASP A 16 -23.14 -8.42 -26.06
C ASP A 16 -23.35 -9.36 -24.88
N PHE A 17 -24.13 -8.89 -23.90
CA PHE A 17 -24.42 -9.64 -22.67
C PHE A 17 -25.63 -10.57 -22.82
N GLN A 18 -26.27 -10.63 -24.00
CA GLN A 18 -27.41 -11.52 -24.29
C GLN A 18 -28.55 -11.38 -23.27
N GLY A 19 -28.84 -10.13 -22.87
CA GLY A 19 -29.85 -9.81 -21.85
C GLY A 19 -29.43 -10.02 -20.39
N ASN A 20 -28.22 -10.51 -20.13
CA ASN A 20 -27.70 -10.69 -18.77
C ASN A 20 -27.18 -9.38 -18.16
N ILE A 21 -27.14 -9.32 -16.83
CA ILE A 21 -26.61 -8.16 -16.11
C ILE A 21 -25.08 -8.09 -16.33
N PRO A 22 -24.51 -6.98 -16.83
CA PRO A 22 -23.07 -6.90 -17.12
C PRO A 22 -22.17 -7.25 -15.93
N ARG A 23 -22.53 -6.79 -14.72
CA ARG A 23 -21.80 -7.10 -13.49
C ARG A 23 -21.95 -8.58 -13.06
N PHE A 24 -23.08 -9.23 -13.41
CA PHE A 24 -23.20 -10.67 -13.24
C PHE A 24 -22.25 -11.40 -14.19
N VAL A 25 -22.20 -10.99 -15.47
CA VAL A 25 -21.28 -11.59 -16.45
C VAL A 25 -19.83 -11.45 -16.00
N TYR A 26 -19.46 -10.32 -15.40
CA TYR A 26 -18.14 -10.15 -14.77
C TYR A 26 -17.85 -11.24 -13.72
N TYR A 27 -18.73 -11.43 -12.72
CA TYR A 27 -18.55 -12.48 -11.70
C TYR A 27 -18.57 -13.89 -12.30
N PHE A 28 -19.46 -14.13 -13.24
CA PHE A 28 -19.58 -15.39 -13.95
C PHE A 28 -18.25 -15.77 -14.62
N LEU A 29 -17.63 -14.83 -15.34
CA LEU A 29 -16.34 -15.05 -15.99
C LEU A 29 -15.20 -15.30 -14.99
N GLN A 30 -15.27 -14.75 -13.79
CA GLN A 30 -14.29 -15.04 -12.72
C GLN A 30 -14.46 -16.46 -12.14
N GLY A 31 -15.66 -17.03 -12.22
CA GLY A 31 -15.93 -18.41 -11.79
C GLY A 31 -15.55 -19.48 -12.81
N ILE A 32 -15.13 -19.09 -14.02
CA ILE A 32 -14.70 -20.04 -15.05
C ILE A 32 -13.29 -20.54 -14.75
N ASP A 33 -13.12 -21.86 -14.81
CA ASP A 33 -11.83 -22.52 -14.78
C ASP A 33 -11.15 -22.39 -16.16
N TRP A 34 -10.42 -21.29 -16.33
CA TRP A 34 -9.78 -20.93 -17.60
C TRP A 34 -8.65 -21.89 -18.01
N GLU A 35 -8.07 -22.65 -17.08
CA GLU A 35 -6.99 -23.59 -17.39
C GLU A 35 -7.46 -24.70 -18.35
N LYS A 36 -8.74 -25.07 -18.29
CA LYS A 36 -9.37 -26.03 -19.22
C LYS A 36 -9.32 -25.61 -20.68
N PHE A 37 -9.22 -24.30 -20.94
CA PHE A 37 -9.23 -23.73 -22.29
C PHE A 37 -7.84 -23.37 -22.80
N ASN A 38 -6.80 -23.70 -22.04
CA ASN A 38 -5.43 -23.42 -22.45
C ASN A 38 -4.98 -24.45 -23.51
N ASP A 39 -4.98 -24.03 -24.77
CA ASP A 39 -4.69 -24.89 -25.93
C ASP A 39 -3.21 -24.88 -26.36
N LYS A 40 -2.34 -24.15 -25.64
CA LYS A 40 -0.95 -23.88 -26.06
C LYS A 40 0.08 -24.24 -25.01
N SER A 41 1.12 -24.95 -25.45
CA SER A 41 2.24 -25.43 -24.63
C SER A 41 3.34 -24.41 -24.35
N GLY A 42 3.35 -23.26 -25.06
CA GLY A 42 4.42 -22.24 -24.94
C GLY A 42 3.96 -20.89 -24.37
N VAL A 43 2.90 -20.31 -24.93
CA VAL A 43 2.26 -19.08 -24.41
C VAL A 43 0.82 -19.43 -24.08
N PRO A 44 0.42 -19.39 -22.80
CA PRO A 44 -0.96 -19.66 -22.42
C PRO A 44 -1.92 -18.78 -23.22
N GLY A 45 -2.92 -19.40 -23.83
CA GLY A 45 -3.85 -18.71 -24.70
C GLY A 45 -5.18 -19.44 -24.76
N ILE A 46 -6.24 -18.67 -24.91
CA ILE A 46 -7.60 -19.20 -25.08
C ILE A 46 -8.07 -18.91 -26.50
N ASN A 47 -8.70 -19.90 -27.11
CA ASN A 47 -9.31 -19.76 -28.43
C ASN A 47 -10.79 -19.43 -28.28
N ARG A 48 -11.23 -18.33 -28.91
CA ARG A 48 -12.63 -17.91 -28.87
C ARG A 48 -13.58 -19.04 -29.28
N ASN A 49 -13.22 -19.83 -30.28
CA ASN A 49 -14.11 -20.84 -30.86
C ASN A 49 -14.37 -21.99 -29.88
N ASP A 50 -13.43 -22.25 -28.98
CA ASP A 50 -13.55 -23.30 -27.96
C ASP A 50 -14.41 -22.79 -26.81
N VAL A 51 -14.15 -21.57 -26.33
CA VAL A 51 -14.97 -20.92 -25.28
C VAL A 51 -16.43 -20.76 -25.72
N HIS A 52 -16.68 -20.40 -26.98
CA HIS A 52 -18.04 -20.22 -27.52
C HIS A 52 -18.87 -21.50 -27.60
N ARG A 53 -18.23 -22.68 -27.59
CA ARG A 53 -18.92 -23.98 -27.67
C ARG A 53 -19.38 -24.49 -26.31
N GLU A 54 -18.87 -23.90 -25.24
CA GLU A 54 -19.17 -24.37 -23.91
C GLU A 54 -20.59 -24.05 -23.49
N SER A 55 -21.28 -25.07 -23.03
CA SER A 55 -22.61 -24.94 -22.48
C SER A 55 -22.49 -24.52 -21.02
N VAL A 56 -23.04 -23.36 -20.70
CA VAL A 56 -23.01 -22.80 -19.37
C VAL A 56 -24.41 -22.61 -18.82
N PHE A 57 -24.57 -22.80 -17.52
CA PHE A 57 -25.83 -22.49 -16.86
C PHE A 57 -25.91 -20.98 -16.62
N VAL A 58 -26.97 -20.36 -17.11
CA VAL A 58 -27.26 -18.94 -16.90
C VAL A 58 -28.50 -18.82 -16.01
N PRO A 59 -28.37 -18.30 -14.78
CA PRO A 59 -29.49 -18.19 -13.87
C PRO A 59 -30.49 -17.11 -14.34
N PRO A 60 -31.77 -17.18 -13.94
CA PRO A 60 -32.76 -16.15 -14.25
C PRO A 60 -32.35 -14.76 -13.71
N LEU A 61 -32.87 -13.69 -14.33
CA LEU A 61 -32.49 -12.31 -14.00
C LEU A 61 -32.61 -11.96 -12.52
N ASP A 62 -33.64 -12.45 -11.83
CA ASP A 62 -33.80 -12.15 -10.40
C ASP A 62 -32.71 -12.79 -9.53
N GLN A 63 -32.23 -13.97 -9.91
CA GLN A 63 -31.08 -14.60 -9.25
C GLN A 63 -29.78 -13.87 -9.62
N GLN A 64 -29.62 -13.42 -10.87
CA GLN A 64 -28.48 -12.56 -11.23
C GLN A 64 -28.44 -11.27 -10.41
N LYS A 65 -29.59 -10.60 -10.20
CA LYS A 65 -29.69 -9.39 -9.36
C LYS A 65 -29.25 -9.67 -7.92
N GLN A 66 -29.69 -10.80 -7.35
CA GLN A 66 -29.32 -11.19 -5.99
C GLN A 66 -27.81 -11.43 -5.86
N ILE A 67 -27.21 -12.18 -6.79
CA ILE A 67 -25.77 -12.44 -6.83
C ILE A 67 -24.99 -11.12 -6.93
N VAL A 68 -25.40 -10.25 -7.86
CA VAL A 68 -24.77 -8.95 -8.06
C VAL A 68 -24.93 -8.05 -6.84
N SER A 69 -26.06 -8.11 -6.14
CA SER A 69 -26.26 -7.33 -4.92
C SER A 69 -25.27 -7.72 -3.82
N VAL A 70 -25.00 -9.01 -3.64
CA VAL A 70 -24.10 -9.51 -2.58
C VAL A 70 -22.64 -9.27 -2.95
N LEU A 71 -22.17 -9.85 -4.05
CA LEU A 71 -20.77 -9.72 -4.46
C LEU A 71 -20.42 -8.27 -4.82
N GLY A 72 -21.39 -7.55 -5.38
CA GLY A 72 -21.24 -6.14 -5.70
C GLY A 72 -21.07 -5.25 -4.49
N ALA A 73 -21.82 -5.48 -3.42
CA ALA A 73 -21.65 -4.72 -2.18
C ALA A 73 -20.24 -4.92 -1.58
N LEU A 74 -19.71 -6.15 -1.61
CA LEU A 74 -18.35 -6.44 -1.14
C LEU A 74 -17.29 -5.70 -1.95
N ASP A 75 -17.35 -5.79 -3.29
CA ASP A 75 -16.40 -5.08 -4.16
C ASP A 75 -16.52 -3.56 -4.05
N ASP A 76 -17.75 -3.03 -3.95
CA ASP A 76 -17.98 -1.59 -3.82
C ASP A 76 -17.41 -1.06 -2.50
N LYS A 77 -17.52 -1.84 -1.41
CA LYS A 77 -16.92 -1.51 -0.11
C LYS A 77 -15.39 -1.60 -0.14
N ILE A 78 -14.81 -2.62 -0.79
CA ILE A 78 -13.36 -2.72 -0.99
C ILE A 78 -12.83 -1.48 -1.72
N GLU A 79 -13.49 -1.09 -2.81
CA GLU A 79 -13.12 0.09 -3.59
C GLU A 79 -13.26 1.39 -2.79
N LEU A 80 -14.34 1.54 -2.01
CA LEU A 80 -14.53 2.68 -1.12
C LEU A 80 -13.39 2.80 -0.10
N ASN A 81 -13.03 1.69 0.53
CA ASN A 81 -11.93 1.63 1.49
C ASN A 81 -10.58 1.92 0.85
N ARG A 82 -10.33 1.46 -0.39
CA ARG A 82 -9.10 1.80 -1.14
C ARG A 82 -8.97 3.32 -1.35
N ARG A 83 -10.04 3.97 -1.81
CA ARG A 83 -10.06 5.44 -1.99
C ARG A 83 -9.89 6.20 -0.67
N MET A 84 -10.52 5.70 0.39
CA MET A 84 -10.34 6.26 1.72
C MET A 84 -8.88 6.14 2.18
N ASN A 85 -8.26 4.98 1.98
CA ASN A 85 -6.85 4.75 2.31
C ASN A 85 -5.90 5.65 1.52
N GLU A 86 -6.14 5.84 0.22
CA GLU A 86 -5.41 6.81 -0.61
C GLU A 86 -5.52 8.23 -0.07
N THR A 87 -6.73 8.64 0.32
CA THR A 87 -6.98 9.96 0.91
C THR A 87 -6.25 10.14 2.25
N LEU A 88 -6.31 9.13 3.12
CA LEU A 88 -5.65 9.15 4.44
C LEU A 88 -4.12 9.25 4.31
N GLU A 89 -3.52 8.49 3.39
CA GLU A 89 -2.09 8.59 3.12
C GLU A 89 -1.73 9.97 2.54
N ALA A 90 -2.52 10.49 1.60
CA ALA A 90 -2.29 11.81 1.02
C ALA A 90 -2.35 12.92 2.08
N MET A 91 -3.29 12.85 3.03
CA MET A 91 -3.38 13.78 4.16
C MET A 91 -2.14 13.71 5.05
N ALA A 92 -1.73 12.52 5.48
CA ALA A 92 -0.56 12.36 6.34
C ALA A 92 0.75 12.76 5.62
N GLN A 93 0.87 12.46 4.32
CA GLN A 93 1.99 12.91 3.50
C GLN A 93 2.02 14.44 3.33
N ALA A 94 0.87 15.08 3.16
CA ALA A 94 0.78 16.54 3.05
C ALA A 94 1.23 17.22 4.35
N ILE A 95 0.79 16.70 5.51
CA ILE A 95 1.27 17.18 6.82
C ILE A 95 2.79 17.01 6.93
N PHE A 96 3.32 15.83 6.61
CA PHE A 96 4.76 15.56 6.72
C PHE A 96 5.57 16.50 5.83
N ARG A 97 5.15 16.66 4.57
CA ARG A 97 5.83 17.53 3.60
C ARG A 97 5.80 18.98 4.06
N ASP A 98 4.64 19.49 4.47
CA ASP A 98 4.51 20.86 4.98
C ASP A 98 5.44 21.09 6.18
N TRP A 99 5.52 20.14 7.12
CA TRP A 99 6.31 20.32 8.34
C TRP A 99 7.81 20.17 8.11
N PHE A 100 8.24 19.12 7.40
CA PHE A 100 9.64 18.66 7.41
C PHE A 100 10.37 18.80 6.08
N VAL A 101 9.66 19.10 4.98
CA VAL A 101 10.27 19.30 3.65
C VAL A 101 10.19 20.76 3.25
N ASP A 102 8.99 21.33 3.31
CA ASP A 102 8.74 22.71 2.86
C ASP A 102 8.95 23.74 3.98
N PHE A 103 9.01 23.28 5.24
CA PHE A 103 9.07 24.12 6.45
C PHE A 103 7.93 25.14 6.52
N GLY A 104 6.74 24.75 6.09
CA GLY A 104 5.54 25.55 5.94
C GLY A 104 5.20 26.40 7.16
N PRO A 105 5.12 25.85 8.39
CA PRO A 105 4.81 26.64 9.57
C PRO A 105 5.81 27.77 9.83
N VAL A 106 7.11 27.49 9.66
CA VAL A 106 8.19 28.47 9.85
C VAL A 106 8.11 29.56 8.78
N ARG A 107 7.92 29.18 7.51
CA ARG A 107 7.80 30.15 6.41
C ARG A 107 6.56 31.04 6.55
N ARG A 108 5.44 30.49 7.03
CA ARG A 108 4.22 31.28 7.30
C ARG A 108 4.43 32.27 8.44
N LYS A 109 5.12 31.88 9.50
CA LYS A 109 5.54 32.80 10.58
C LYS A 109 6.45 33.92 10.06
N MET A 110 7.45 33.59 9.24
CA MET A 110 8.32 34.60 8.60
C MET A 110 7.56 35.57 7.68
N ALA A 111 6.45 35.13 7.07
CA ALA A 111 5.57 35.97 6.28
C ALA A 111 4.62 36.85 7.13
N GLY A 112 4.75 36.83 8.46
CA GLY A 112 3.96 37.63 9.39
C GLY A 112 2.61 37.03 9.78
N VAL A 113 2.36 35.75 9.46
CA VAL A 113 1.14 35.05 9.91
C VAL A 113 1.23 34.79 11.42
N SER A 114 0.24 35.27 12.16
CA SER A 114 0.17 35.13 13.63
C SER A 114 -0.95 34.22 14.12
N ASP A 115 -1.98 33.98 13.31
CA ASP A 115 -3.06 33.05 13.65
C ASP A 115 -2.55 31.59 13.62
N PRO A 116 -2.68 30.81 14.72
CA PRO A 116 -2.13 29.46 14.78
C PRO A 116 -2.69 28.49 13.74
N VAL A 117 -3.99 28.59 13.41
CA VAL A 117 -4.60 27.69 12.41
C VAL A 117 -4.03 27.97 11.03
N ALA A 118 -3.85 29.25 10.69
CA ALA A 118 -3.19 29.67 9.47
C ALA A 118 -1.69 29.29 9.46
N ILE A 119 -0.98 29.40 10.58
CA ILE A 119 0.42 28.92 10.70
C ILE A 119 0.51 27.42 10.41
N MET A 120 -0.46 26.63 10.86
CA MET A 120 -0.52 25.19 10.58
C MET A 120 -1.14 24.85 9.21
N GLY A 121 -1.45 25.85 8.37
CA GLY A 121 -1.91 25.67 6.99
C GLY A 121 -3.28 25.00 6.87
N GLY A 122 -4.10 25.00 7.93
CA GLY A 122 -5.37 24.26 7.95
C GLY A 122 -5.22 22.74 7.92
N LEU A 123 -4.01 22.21 8.10
CA LEU A 123 -3.71 20.77 8.08
C LEU A 123 -3.89 20.10 9.45
N THR A 124 -4.37 20.85 10.44
CA THR A 124 -4.67 20.33 11.79
C THR A 124 -6.16 19.98 11.87
N PRO A 125 -6.54 18.71 12.08
CA PRO A 125 -7.95 18.30 12.17
C PRO A 125 -8.71 18.96 13.33
N ASP A 126 -8.00 19.29 14.41
CA ASP A 126 -8.54 19.98 15.58
C ASP A 126 -7.91 21.38 15.71
N PRO A 127 -8.64 22.45 15.33
CA PRO A 127 -8.15 23.82 15.44
C PRO A 127 -7.74 24.22 16.86
N SER A 128 -8.30 23.58 17.90
CA SER A 128 -7.96 23.90 19.29
C SER A 128 -6.50 23.57 19.65
N ARG A 129 -5.91 22.59 18.94
CA ARG A 129 -4.50 22.18 19.11
C ARG A 129 -3.53 22.99 18.26
N ALA A 130 -4.01 23.83 17.35
CA ALA A 130 -3.16 24.57 16.42
C ALA A 130 -2.19 25.52 17.16
N ALA A 131 -2.61 26.13 18.27
CA ALA A 131 -1.75 27.00 19.09
C ALA A 131 -0.55 26.24 19.68
N GLU A 132 -0.79 25.07 20.26
CA GLU A 132 0.27 24.23 20.84
C GLU A 132 1.24 23.73 19.76
N LEU A 133 0.72 23.31 18.61
CA LEU A 133 1.54 22.83 17.49
C LEU A 133 2.36 23.97 16.86
N ALA A 134 1.74 25.11 16.59
CA ALA A 134 2.43 26.28 16.01
C ALA A 134 3.57 26.77 16.90
N ALA A 135 3.44 26.65 18.22
CA ALA A 135 4.47 27.02 19.19
C ALA A 135 5.71 26.11 19.15
N LEU A 136 5.62 24.91 18.57
CA LEU A 136 6.76 24.00 18.44
C LEU A 136 7.73 24.41 17.31
N PHE A 137 7.27 25.22 16.37
CA PHE A 137 8.08 25.67 15.23
C PHE A 137 8.80 26.98 15.57
N PRO A 138 10.08 27.15 15.17
CA PRO A 138 10.75 28.44 15.28
C PRO A 138 10.12 29.48 14.34
N ASP A 139 10.47 30.75 14.54
CA ASP A 139 9.91 31.87 13.77
C ASP A 139 10.76 32.25 12.54
N GLN A 140 11.93 31.62 12.38
CA GLN A 140 12.88 31.91 11.30
C GLN A 140 13.68 30.68 10.87
N LEU A 141 14.27 30.78 9.67
CA LEU A 141 15.29 29.84 9.18
C LEU A 141 16.68 30.33 9.58
N GLY A 142 17.59 29.40 9.85
CA GLY A 142 19.02 29.67 10.00
C GLY A 142 19.73 29.88 8.67
N ASP A 143 21.03 30.19 8.74
CA ASP A 143 21.87 30.46 7.56
C ASP A 143 22.03 29.24 6.63
N ASP A 144 21.82 28.03 7.15
CA ASP A 144 21.82 26.77 6.41
C ASP A 144 20.49 26.48 5.69
N GLY A 145 19.50 27.36 5.82
CA GLY A 145 18.17 27.23 5.24
C GLY A 145 17.23 26.28 5.99
N LEU A 146 17.67 25.72 7.13
CA LEU A 146 16.83 24.90 8.01
C LEU A 146 16.13 25.78 9.07
N PRO A 147 15.01 25.34 9.64
CA PRO A 147 14.42 25.99 10.80
C PRO A 147 15.41 26.14 11.95
N GLU A 148 15.40 27.28 12.64
CA GLU A 148 16.35 27.54 13.73
C GLU A 148 16.28 26.44 14.82
N GLY A 149 17.45 25.91 15.18
CA GLY A 149 17.58 24.81 16.15
C GLY A 149 17.48 23.41 15.56
N TRP A 150 17.04 23.27 14.30
CA TRP A 150 17.07 22.00 13.59
C TRP A 150 18.48 21.72 13.06
N ARG A 151 18.78 20.45 12.76
CA ARG A 151 20.11 20.05 12.28
C ARG A 151 20.01 19.08 11.11
N PRO A 152 20.97 19.13 10.17
CA PRO A 152 21.12 18.04 9.22
C PRO A 152 21.56 16.77 9.98
N ALA A 153 20.96 15.65 9.61
CA ALA A 153 21.29 14.32 10.09
C ALA A 153 21.44 13.38 8.88
N THR A 154 21.87 12.14 9.12
CA THR A 154 21.84 11.10 8.11
C THR A 154 20.87 9.99 8.48
N VAL A 155 20.45 9.20 7.50
CA VAL A 155 19.59 8.05 7.78
C VAL A 155 20.24 7.12 8.82
N GLY A 156 21.56 6.89 8.73
CA GLY A 156 22.28 6.06 9.70
C GLY A 156 22.34 6.65 11.11
N SER A 157 22.30 7.98 11.26
CA SER A 157 22.25 8.62 12.57
C SER A 157 20.84 8.61 13.18
N ALA A 158 19.78 8.77 12.39
CA ALA A 158 18.40 8.90 12.87
C ALA A 158 17.59 7.58 12.87
N PHE A 159 17.94 6.62 12.01
CA PHE A 159 17.18 5.38 11.81
C PHE A 159 18.02 4.14 12.06
N ASN A 160 17.38 3.08 12.52
CA ASN A 160 17.89 1.73 12.51
C ASN A 160 17.55 1.10 11.16
N LEU A 161 18.58 0.82 10.37
CA LEU A 161 18.46 0.15 9.07
C LEU A 161 18.85 -1.32 9.15
N THR A 162 17.95 -2.19 8.69
CA THR A 162 18.19 -3.62 8.49
C THR A 162 18.18 -3.93 7.01
N MET A 163 19.34 -4.19 6.42
CA MET A 163 19.43 -4.68 5.05
C MET A 163 19.03 -6.15 5.00
N GLY A 164 18.11 -6.50 4.10
CA GLY A 164 17.66 -7.87 3.93
C GLY A 164 18.74 -8.78 3.35
N GLN A 165 18.56 -10.08 3.56
CA GLN A 165 19.47 -11.12 3.11
C GLN A 165 18.63 -12.32 2.71
N SER A 166 18.83 -12.85 1.50
CA SER A 166 18.08 -14.02 1.05
C SER A 166 18.53 -15.27 1.83
N PRO A 167 17.63 -16.00 2.49
CA PRO A 167 17.91 -17.33 3.04
C PRO A 167 18.19 -18.36 1.93
N PRO A 168 18.64 -19.58 2.25
CA PRO A 168 18.72 -20.69 1.30
C PRO A 168 17.37 -20.99 0.64
N GLY A 169 17.37 -21.34 -0.65
CA GLY A 169 16.15 -21.45 -1.46
C GLY A 169 15.24 -22.64 -1.10
N ASP A 170 15.79 -23.66 -0.45
CA ASP A 170 15.08 -24.83 0.11
C ASP A 170 14.25 -24.49 1.36
N THR A 171 14.43 -23.30 1.93
CA THR A 171 13.65 -22.83 3.08
C THR A 171 12.33 -22.15 2.68
N TYR A 172 12.11 -21.92 1.38
CA TYR A 172 10.94 -21.20 0.86
C TYR A 172 9.78 -22.14 0.59
N ASN A 173 8.57 -21.66 0.81
CA ASN A 173 7.35 -22.41 0.52
C ASN A 173 6.19 -21.45 0.19
N GLU A 174 5.11 -22.02 -0.35
CA GLU A 174 3.86 -21.32 -0.68
C GLU A 174 2.68 -21.83 0.16
N ASN A 175 2.92 -22.75 1.11
CA ASN A 175 1.90 -23.34 1.97
C ASN A 175 1.68 -22.58 3.29
N GLY A 176 2.44 -21.50 3.54
CA GLY A 176 2.27 -20.67 4.73
C GLY A 176 3.20 -21.02 5.88
N ASP A 177 4.19 -21.89 5.69
CA ASP A 177 5.05 -22.35 6.78
C ASP A 177 6.16 -21.33 7.10
N GLY A 178 6.16 -20.85 8.35
CA GLY A 178 7.15 -19.90 8.86
C GLY A 178 6.73 -18.43 8.69
N LEU A 179 7.69 -17.55 8.42
CA LEU A 179 7.42 -16.11 8.27
C LEU A 179 7.14 -15.74 6.81
N PRO A 180 6.24 -14.78 6.53
CA PRO A 180 6.13 -14.16 5.20
C PRO A 180 7.49 -13.70 4.68
N PHE A 181 7.79 -13.96 3.41
CA PHE A 181 9.07 -13.64 2.81
C PHE A 181 8.92 -12.66 1.65
N PHE A 182 9.53 -11.48 1.79
CA PHE A 182 9.52 -10.43 0.77
C PHE A 182 10.91 -10.24 0.18
N GLN A 183 11.10 -10.66 -1.07
CA GLN A 183 12.42 -10.65 -1.72
C GLN A 183 12.75 -9.32 -2.41
N GLY A 184 11.73 -8.56 -2.80
CA GLY A 184 11.83 -7.30 -3.51
C GLY A 184 10.44 -6.67 -3.69
N ARG A 185 10.35 -5.68 -4.57
CA ARG A 185 9.12 -4.89 -4.76
C ARG A 185 7.90 -5.65 -5.31
N THR A 186 8.07 -6.85 -5.87
CA THR A 186 6.98 -7.57 -6.54
C THR A 186 5.81 -7.87 -5.60
N ASP A 187 6.08 -7.98 -4.31
CA ASP A 187 5.08 -8.29 -3.28
C ASP A 187 4.53 -7.02 -2.61
N PHE A 188 4.99 -5.82 -3.02
CA PHE A 188 4.55 -4.56 -2.43
C PHE A 188 3.18 -4.16 -3.00
N GLY A 189 2.20 -3.99 -2.11
CA GLY A 189 0.90 -3.40 -2.42
C GLY A 189 0.90 -1.88 -2.26
N PHE A 190 -0.29 -1.27 -2.15
CA PHE A 190 -0.42 0.17 -1.90
C PHE A 190 0.31 0.65 -0.63
N ARG A 191 0.10 -0.05 0.49
CA ARG A 191 0.72 0.29 1.79
C ARG A 191 1.33 -0.89 2.53
N PHE A 192 0.75 -2.09 2.36
CA PHE A 192 1.19 -3.32 3.01
C PHE A 192 1.46 -4.40 1.97
N PRO A 193 2.47 -5.26 2.16
CA PRO A 193 2.82 -6.26 1.18
C PRO A 193 1.83 -7.43 1.24
N GLU A 194 1.70 -8.14 0.13
CA GLU A 194 0.85 -9.32 0.01
C GLU A 194 1.73 -10.59 0.03
N PRO A 195 1.58 -11.45 1.04
CA PRO A 195 2.42 -12.63 1.18
C PRO A 195 2.10 -13.68 0.12
N ARG A 196 3.08 -13.99 -0.73
CA ARG A 196 3.01 -15.12 -1.69
C ARG A 196 3.94 -16.27 -1.32
N LYS A 197 5.01 -15.98 -0.58
CA LYS A 197 6.02 -16.94 -0.15
C LYS A 197 6.28 -16.79 1.33
N PHE A 198 6.69 -17.90 1.96
CA PHE A 198 7.05 -17.97 3.36
C PHE A 198 8.40 -18.65 3.51
N CYS A 199 9.06 -18.42 4.65
CA CYS A 199 10.39 -18.94 4.96
C CYS A 199 10.41 -19.53 6.37
N THR A 200 10.83 -20.80 6.46
CA THR A 200 10.95 -21.53 7.73
C THR A 200 12.21 -21.19 8.53
N HIS A 201 13.26 -20.67 7.86
CA HIS A 201 14.56 -20.36 8.47
C HIS A 201 15.03 -18.96 8.05
N PRO A 202 14.39 -17.90 8.59
CA PRO A 202 14.69 -16.52 8.20
C PRO A 202 16.10 -16.13 8.65
N THR A 203 16.87 -15.50 7.75
CA THR A 203 18.21 -14.98 8.05
C THR A 203 18.17 -13.51 8.51
N ARG A 204 17.25 -12.73 7.96
CA ARG A 204 16.96 -11.34 8.34
C ARG A 204 15.46 -11.12 8.40
N THR A 205 15.02 -10.39 9.40
CA THR A 205 13.61 -10.09 9.63
C THR A 205 13.37 -8.59 9.76
N ALA A 206 12.15 -8.18 9.44
CA ALA A 206 11.58 -6.89 9.76
C ALA A 206 10.43 -7.10 10.75
N ARG A 207 10.26 -6.15 11.66
CA ARG A 207 9.21 -6.19 12.69
C ARG A 207 7.92 -5.57 12.17
N PRO A 208 6.77 -5.84 12.79
CA PRO A 208 5.54 -5.11 12.50
C PRO A 208 5.77 -3.60 12.56
N ASP A 209 5.20 -2.89 11.60
CA ASP A 209 5.29 -1.44 11.40
C ASP A 209 6.67 -0.91 10.96
N ASP A 210 7.65 -1.78 10.68
CA ASP A 210 8.87 -1.35 9.99
C ASP A 210 8.51 -0.86 8.58
N THR A 211 9.14 0.24 8.16
CA THR A 211 9.03 0.71 6.78
C THR A 211 9.92 -0.16 5.91
N LEU A 212 9.34 -0.82 4.92
CA LEU A 212 10.03 -1.64 3.94
C LEU A 212 10.39 -0.78 2.72
N ILE A 213 11.63 -0.88 2.26
CA ILE A 213 12.15 -0.11 1.12
C ILE A 213 12.76 -1.08 0.12
N SER A 214 12.37 -0.96 -1.15
CA SER A 214 13.04 -1.66 -2.25
C SER A 214 14.43 -1.07 -2.44
N VAL A 215 15.47 -1.90 -2.31
CA VAL A 215 16.88 -1.50 -2.46
C VAL A 215 17.54 -2.06 -3.71
N ARG A 216 16.72 -2.61 -4.63
CA ARG A 216 17.11 -3.04 -5.97
C ARG A 216 16.06 -2.59 -6.97
N ALA A 217 16.49 -2.30 -8.19
CA ALA A 217 15.67 -1.70 -9.23
C ALA A 217 14.27 -2.36 -9.36
N PRO A 218 13.18 -1.56 -9.32
CA PRO A 218 13.16 -0.13 -9.00
C PRO A 218 13.48 0.15 -7.52
N VAL A 219 14.49 0.99 -7.28
CA VAL A 219 14.91 1.40 -5.93
C VAL A 219 13.98 2.50 -5.41
N GLY A 220 13.60 2.41 -4.14
CA GLY A 220 12.80 3.45 -3.46
C GLY A 220 11.31 3.17 -3.37
N ASP A 221 10.78 2.10 -3.97
CA ASP A 221 9.41 1.64 -3.69
C ASP A 221 9.26 1.34 -2.20
N LEU A 222 8.15 1.77 -1.61
CA LEU A 222 7.90 1.69 -0.16
C LEU A 222 6.72 0.79 0.18
N ASN A 223 6.80 0.22 1.37
CA ASN A 223 5.72 -0.51 1.99
C ASN A 223 5.88 -0.49 3.52
N MET A 224 4.96 -1.12 4.23
CA MET A 224 5.04 -1.28 5.68
C MET A 224 4.81 -2.73 6.06
N ALA A 225 5.66 -3.27 6.93
CA ALA A 225 5.51 -4.63 7.42
C ALA A 225 4.23 -4.76 8.23
N TRP A 226 3.30 -5.60 7.76
CA TRP A 226 2.04 -5.87 8.47
C TRP A 226 2.27 -6.65 9.77
N GLU A 227 3.16 -7.63 9.68
CA GLU A 227 3.55 -8.55 10.75
C GLU A 227 5.07 -8.77 10.68
N GLU A 228 5.62 -9.58 11.59
CA GLU A 228 7.02 -9.97 11.48
C GLU A 228 7.24 -10.77 10.20
N CYS A 229 8.23 -10.37 9.40
CA CYS A 229 8.47 -10.98 8.10
C CYS A 229 9.96 -11.14 7.80
N CYS A 230 10.30 -12.16 7.01
CA CYS A 230 11.63 -12.32 6.44
C CYS A 230 11.83 -11.36 5.26
N ILE A 231 12.97 -10.67 5.23
CA ILE A 231 13.30 -9.73 4.15
C ILE A 231 14.52 -10.20 3.37
N GLY A 232 14.34 -10.35 2.05
CA GLY A 232 15.39 -10.77 1.14
C GLY A 232 16.31 -9.62 0.75
N ARG A 233 17.36 -9.97 0.00
CA ARG A 233 18.43 -9.05 -0.46
C ARG A 233 17.98 -7.82 -1.26
N GLY A 234 16.73 -7.76 -1.71
CA GLY A 234 16.14 -6.64 -2.45
C GLY A 234 15.31 -5.70 -1.59
N VAL A 235 15.17 -5.99 -0.28
CA VAL A 235 14.36 -5.19 0.65
C VAL A 235 15.23 -4.79 1.84
N ALA A 236 15.10 -3.55 2.27
CA ALA A 236 15.58 -3.07 3.57
C ALA A 236 14.39 -2.72 4.46
N ALA A 237 14.59 -2.77 5.77
CA ALA A 237 13.66 -2.28 6.77
C ALA A 237 14.26 -1.08 7.51
N ALA A 238 13.47 -0.04 7.72
CA ALA A 238 13.84 1.15 8.46
C ALA A 238 12.90 1.37 9.65
N ARG A 239 13.47 1.83 10.77
CA ARG A 239 12.75 2.28 11.96
C ARG A 239 13.46 3.47 12.58
N HIS A 240 12.75 4.57 12.81
CA HIS A 240 13.34 5.72 13.51
C HIS A 240 13.80 5.33 14.92
N LYS A 241 14.96 5.82 15.36
CA LYS A 241 15.59 5.39 16.63
C LYS A 241 14.78 5.78 17.86
N ALA A 242 14.06 6.90 17.82
CA ALA A 242 13.14 7.31 18.87
C ALA A 242 11.76 6.60 18.79
N GLY A 243 11.55 5.77 17.76
CA GLY A 243 10.22 5.23 17.43
C GLY A 243 9.42 6.17 16.51
N GLY A 244 8.15 5.81 16.28
CA GLY A 244 7.25 6.52 15.36
C GLY A 244 7.18 5.85 13.99
N LYS A 245 6.18 5.00 13.79
CA LYS A 245 5.99 4.25 12.52
C LYS A 245 5.57 5.18 11.39
N THR A 246 4.74 6.16 11.72
CA THR A 246 4.17 7.13 10.78
C THR A 246 5.28 8.06 10.31
N TYR A 247 6.02 8.66 11.25
CA TYR A 247 7.17 9.50 10.92
C TYR A 247 8.19 8.75 10.07
N THR A 248 8.52 7.51 10.45
CA THR A 248 9.48 6.69 9.69
C THR A 248 9.04 6.53 8.23
N TYR A 249 7.78 6.15 8.01
CA TYR A 249 7.28 5.90 6.67
C TYR A 249 7.37 7.14 5.79
N TYR A 250 6.87 8.28 6.27
CA TYR A 250 6.86 9.52 5.48
C TYR A 250 8.25 10.14 5.34
N ALA A 251 9.16 9.95 6.30
CA ALA A 251 10.57 10.32 6.15
C ALA A 251 11.25 9.51 5.04
N MET A 252 11.04 8.20 4.99
CA MET A 252 11.55 7.37 3.88
C MET A 252 10.87 7.74 2.55
N LYS A 253 9.58 8.11 2.57
CA LYS A 253 8.85 8.58 1.38
C LYS A 253 9.40 9.89 0.84
N ALA A 254 9.81 10.81 1.71
CA ALA A 254 10.46 12.05 1.32
C ALA A 254 11.83 11.82 0.66
N LEU A 255 12.53 10.72 1.00
CA LEU A 255 13.81 10.32 0.39
C LEU A 255 13.68 9.60 -0.96
N GLN A 256 12.47 9.27 -1.42
CA GLN A 256 12.28 8.56 -2.70
C GLN A 256 13.00 9.23 -3.89
N PRO A 257 12.97 10.56 -4.07
CA PRO A 257 13.67 11.22 -5.18
C PRO A 257 15.18 10.96 -5.19
N ASP A 258 15.80 10.85 -4.00
CA ASP A 258 17.22 10.54 -3.84
C ASP A 258 17.48 9.04 -4.07
N LEU A 259 16.59 8.17 -3.57
CA LEU A 259 16.68 6.72 -3.71
C LEU A 259 16.58 6.26 -5.18
N VAL A 260 15.72 6.91 -5.97
CA VAL A 260 15.55 6.59 -7.40
C VAL A 260 16.81 6.94 -8.23
N GLN A 261 17.68 7.84 -7.76
CA GLN A 261 18.94 8.15 -8.47
C GLN A 261 19.85 6.91 -8.58
N PHE A 262 19.77 5.98 -7.63
CA PHE A 262 20.55 4.75 -7.62
C PHE A 262 20.07 3.71 -8.66
N ASP A 263 18.94 3.95 -9.34
CA ASP A 263 18.56 3.14 -10.50
C ASP A 263 19.49 3.38 -11.70
N ASN A 264 20.12 4.57 -11.78
CA ASN A 264 20.93 5.02 -12.91
C ASN A 264 22.46 4.86 -12.69
N GLU A 265 22.89 4.55 -11.47
CA GLU A 265 24.31 4.36 -11.13
C GLU A 265 24.76 2.92 -11.50
N GLY A 266 25.40 2.80 -12.65
CA GLY A 266 25.61 1.55 -13.39
C GLY A 266 26.23 0.36 -12.65
N THR A 267 25.56 -0.80 -12.77
CA THR A 267 26.13 -2.14 -13.04
C THR A 267 25.00 -3.10 -13.42
N VAL A 268 24.43 -3.02 -14.62
CA VAL A 268 23.35 -3.90 -15.16
C VAL A 268 22.01 -3.92 -14.36
N PHE A 269 22.00 -3.60 -13.05
CA PHE A 269 20.84 -3.43 -12.18
C PHE A 269 21.13 -2.37 -11.12
N GLY A 270 20.28 -1.34 -11.00
CA GLY A 270 20.37 -0.35 -9.93
C GLY A 270 20.15 -0.94 -8.54
N ALA A 271 20.94 -0.50 -7.57
CA ALA A 271 20.84 -0.93 -6.18
C ALA A 271 21.51 0.07 -5.23
N ILE A 272 21.00 0.14 -3.98
CA ILE A 272 21.61 0.93 -2.91
C ILE A 272 22.18 0.01 -1.83
N ASN A 273 23.45 0.21 -1.47
CA ASN A 273 24.07 -0.53 -0.38
C ASN A 273 23.87 0.17 0.97
N LYS A 274 24.16 -0.55 2.07
CA LYS A 274 23.97 -0.04 3.43
C LYS A 274 24.64 1.31 3.67
N LYS A 275 25.90 1.45 3.26
CA LYS A 275 26.70 2.66 3.51
C LYS A 275 26.12 3.86 2.76
N GLN A 276 25.75 3.67 1.49
CA GLN A 276 25.09 4.71 0.69
C GLN A 276 23.76 5.13 1.33
N PHE A 277 22.93 4.16 1.74
CA PHE A 277 21.65 4.45 2.38
C PHE A 277 21.85 5.22 3.71
N GLU A 278 22.77 4.76 4.57
CA GLU A 278 23.07 5.41 5.85
C GLU A 278 23.60 6.85 5.70
N GLN A 279 24.13 7.22 4.52
CA GLN A 279 24.68 8.54 4.22
C GLN A 279 23.65 9.53 3.65
N LEU A 280 22.46 9.07 3.26
CA LEU A 280 21.40 9.97 2.78
C LEU A 280 21.04 10.98 3.87
N VAL A 281 20.86 12.23 3.46
CA VAL A 281 20.61 13.35 4.37
C VAL A 281 19.14 13.40 4.73
N VAL A 282 18.87 13.55 6.02
CA VAL A 282 17.54 13.79 6.59
C VAL A 282 17.61 14.99 7.52
N VAL A 283 16.44 15.53 7.84
CA VAL A 283 16.34 16.63 8.80
C VAL A 283 16.00 16.05 10.18
N GLU A 284 16.68 16.54 11.21
CA GLU A 284 16.37 16.22 12.62
C GLU A 284 15.66 17.42 13.26
N PRO A 285 14.31 17.39 13.35
CA PRO A 285 13.50 18.46 13.92
C PRO A 285 13.45 18.42 15.45
N GLY A 286 13.95 17.35 16.07
CA GLY A 286 13.91 17.10 17.51
C GLY A 286 12.66 16.31 17.96
N ASP A 287 12.83 15.55 19.04
CA ASP A 287 11.86 14.54 19.51
C ASP A 287 10.44 15.08 19.74
N LYS A 288 10.31 16.34 20.18
CA LYS A 288 8.99 16.96 20.44
C LYS A 288 8.18 17.11 19.16
N LEU A 289 8.80 17.57 18.07
CA LEU A 289 8.14 17.75 16.78
C LEU A 289 7.83 16.41 16.12
N THR A 290 8.76 15.47 16.19
CA THR A 290 8.56 14.08 15.74
C THR A 290 7.38 13.43 16.47
N SER A 291 7.30 13.59 17.80
CA SER A 291 6.19 13.07 18.61
C SER A 291 4.86 13.78 18.32
N ALA A 292 4.89 15.10 18.09
CA ALA A 292 3.70 15.87 17.75
C ALA A 292 3.15 15.46 16.38
N PHE A 293 4.03 15.21 15.40
CA PHE A 293 3.64 14.68 14.10
C PHE A 293 3.03 13.29 14.24
N GLU A 294 3.69 12.39 14.97
CA GLU A 294 3.17 11.04 15.19
C GLU A 294 1.76 11.08 15.83
N ALA A 295 1.56 11.91 16.85
CA ALA A 295 0.26 12.06 17.51
C ALA A 295 -0.83 12.64 16.59
N LEU A 296 -0.45 13.37 15.54
CA LEU A 296 -1.37 13.98 14.57
C LEU A 296 -1.70 13.03 13.42
N ALA A 297 -0.68 12.35 12.87
CA ALA A 297 -0.78 11.58 11.64
C ALA A 297 -0.99 10.07 11.88
N ALA A 298 -0.53 9.51 13.01
CA ALA A 298 -0.71 8.08 13.30
C ALA A 298 -2.19 7.63 13.31
N PRO A 299 -3.17 8.41 13.80
CA PRO A 299 -4.57 8.04 13.69
C PRO A 299 -5.07 7.87 12.24
N LEU A 300 -4.49 8.61 11.29
CA LEU A 300 -4.80 8.47 9.86
C LEU A 300 -4.26 7.13 9.34
N ASP A 301 -3.01 6.81 9.67
CA ASP A 301 -2.37 5.54 9.30
C ASP A 301 -3.05 4.33 9.99
N ASP A 302 -3.52 4.46 11.24
CA ASP A 302 -4.26 3.42 11.94
C ASP A 302 -5.64 3.17 11.30
N ARG A 303 -6.30 4.24 10.83
CA ARG A 303 -7.54 4.12 10.06
C ARG A 303 -7.29 3.46 8.70
N LEU A 304 -6.19 3.80 8.04
CA LEU A 304 -5.75 3.19 6.79
C LEU A 304 -5.52 1.69 6.98
N ARG A 305 -4.77 1.31 8.03
CA ARG A 305 -4.52 -0.09 8.39
C ARG A 305 -5.83 -0.84 8.63
N SER A 306 -6.77 -0.22 9.33
CA SER A 306 -8.09 -0.82 9.61
C SER A 306 -8.87 -1.06 8.32
N GLY A 307 -8.88 -0.08 7.39
CA GLY A 307 -9.48 -0.25 6.06
C GLY A 307 -8.80 -1.34 5.23
N ALA A 308 -7.47 -1.49 5.35
CA ALA A 308 -6.72 -2.56 4.69
C ALA A 308 -7.05 -3.95 5.27
N ALA A 309 -7.21 -4.07 6.61
CA ALA A 309 -7.68 -5.30 7.24
C ALA A 309 -9.09 -5.68 6.77
N GLU A 310 -10.01 -4.72 6.79
CA GLU A 310 -11.39 -4.91 6.33
C GLU A 310 -11.41 -5.38 4.87
N ASN A 311 -10.57 -4.79 4.00
CA ASN A 311 -10.46 -5.21 2.61
C ASN A 311 -9.99 -6.66 2.44
N ARG A 312 -9.06 -7.14 3.29
CA ARG A 312 -8.62 -8.54 3.26
C ARG A 312 -9.78 -9.48 3.59
N THR A 313 -10.52 -9.19 4.67
CA THR A 313 -11.70 -9.99 5.08
C THR A 313 -12.81 -9.97 4.03
N LEU A 314 -13.09 -8.80 3.42
CA LEU A 314 -14.08 -8.67 2.36
C LEU A 314 -13.69 -9.45 1.11
N ALA A 315 -12.40 -9.42 0.72
CA ALA A 315 -11.89 -10.18 -0.41
C ALA A 315 -11.99 -11.69 -0.16
N GLU A 316 -11.56 -12.17 1.01
CA GLU A 316 -11.71 -13.57 1.42
C GLU A 316 -13.17 -14.03 1.39
N THR A 317 -14.08 -13.18 1.92
CA THR A 317 -15.52 -13.46 1.92
C THR A 317 -16.07 -13.53 0.49
N ARG A 318 -15.69 -12.59 -0.38
CA ARG A 318 -16.09 -12.60 -1.78
C ARG A 318 -15.59 -13.85 -2.49
N ASP A 319 -14.32 -14.19 -2.33
CA ASP A 319 -13.69 -15.33 -3.01
C ASP A 319 -14.24 -16.67 -2.53
N TYR A 320 -14.70 -16.72 -1.27
CA TYR A 320 -15.46 -17.85 -0.72
C TYR A 320 -16.87 -17.96 -1.29
N LEU A 321 -17.59 -16.84 -1.40
CA LEU A 321 -18.99 -16.82 -1.86
C LEU A 321 -19.12 -16.99 -3.37
N LEU A 322 -18.20 -16.42 -4.15
CA LEU A 322 -18.24 -16.40 -5.61
C LEU A 322 -18.52 -17.78 -6.22
N PRO A 323 -17.70 -18.83 -6.00
CA PRO A 323 -17.91 -20.12 -6.63
C PRO A 323 -19.23 -20.77 -6.21
N ARG A 324 -19.68 -20.56 -4.97
CA ARG A 324 -20.90 -21.17 -4.42
C ARG A 324 -22.18 -20.51 -4.90
N LEU A 325 -22.12 -19.20 -5.12
CA LEU A 325 -23.20 -18.45 -5.75
C LEU A 325 -23.29 -18.78 -7.24
N MET A 326 -22.14 -19.00 -7.91
CA MET A 326 -22.11 -19.43 -9.32
C MET A 326 -22.64 -20.86 -9.50
N SER A 327 -22.31 -21.79 -8.59
CA SER A 327 -22.77 -23.18 -8.65
C SER A 327 -24.22 -23.36 -8.19
N GLY A 328 -24.77 -22.39 -7.46
CA GLY A 328 -26.09 -22.48 -6.82
C GLY A 328 -26.10 -23.31 -5.54
N GLU A 329 -24.94 -23.72 -5.03
CA GLU A 329 -24.77 -24.41 -3.74
C GLU A 329 -25.26 -23.55 -2.58
N VAL A 330 -25.05 -22.23 -2.67
CA VAL A 330 -25.59 -21.25 -1.72
C VAL A 330 -26.58 -20.36 -2.45
N ARG A 331 -27.78 -20.19 -1.87
CA ARG A 331 -28.74 -19.20 -2.36
C ARG A 331 -28.61 -17.94 -1.54
N VAL A 332 -28.79 -16.79 -2.18
CA VAL A 332 -28.70 -15.48 -1.49
C VAL A 332 -29.71 -15.35 -0.35
N ARG A 333 -30.87 -16.03 -0.44
CA ARG A 333 -31.88 -16.06 0.62
C ARG A 333 -31.44 -16.77 1.89
N ASP A 334 -30.40 -17.60 1.81
CA ASP A 334 -29.86 -18.38 2.93
C ASP A 334 -28.68 -17.65 3.60
N LEU A 335 -28.26 -16.51 3.04
CA LEU A 335 -27.25 -15.63 3.63
C LEU A 335 -27.90 -14.70 4.66
N ASN A 336 -27.38 -14.69 5.89
CA ASN A 336 -27.77 -13.68 6.89
C ASN A 336 -27.12 -12.33 6.52
N LEU A 337 -27.86 -11.52 5.76
CA LEU A 337 -27.39 -10.22 5.23
C LEU A 337 -27.29 -9.11 6.29
N GLU A 338 -27.75 -9.33 7.52
CA GLU A 338 -27.71 -8.35 8.61
C GLU A 338 -26.28 -7.99 9.07
N ASN A 339 -25.27 -8.79 8.71
CA ASN A 339 -23.86 -8.57 9.08
C ASN A 339 -23.00 -7.99 7.93
N ILE A 340 -23.60 -7.65 6.78
CA ILE A 340 -22.87 -7.22 5.55
C ILE A 340 -23.16 -5.75 5.19
N ALA A 341 -24.04 -5.06 5.94
CA ALA A 341 -24.44 -3.67 5.69
C ALA A 341 -23.62 -2.64 6.47
#